data_AF-A0A8E0MA32-F1
#
_entry.id   AF-A0A8E0MA32-F1
#
_cell.length_a   1.000
_cell.length_b   1.000
_cell.length_c   1.000
_cell.angle_alpha   90.00
_cell.angle_beta   90.00
_cell.angle_gamma   90.00
#
_symmetry.space_group_name_H-M   'P 1'
#
loop_
_entity.id
_entity.type
_entity.pdbx_description
1 polymer ?
#
loop_
_entity_poly.entity_id
_entity_poly.type
_entity_poly.pdbx_seq_one_letter_code
_entity_poly.pdbx_strand_id
1 'polypeptide(L)'
;NVDSAIVTLTQRTEPLAALTDPASFDRLVRGAFASRRKTLWNNLVVLFGKTNKAAIRSALTTAAIDPGTRAERLSIADFARLDRALRAADLISQAHA
;
A
#
# COMPACT_ATOMS: atom_id res chain seq x y z
N ASN A 1 25.57 6.27 21.31
CA ASN A 1 25.68 4.81 21.47
C ASN A 1 24.53 4.17 20.70
N VAL A 2 24.76 3.09 19.98
CA VAL A 2 23.73 2.33 19.26
C VAL A 2 23.83 0.88 19.72
N ASP A 3 22.70 0.20 19.87
CA ASP A 3 22.65 -1.19 20.33
C ASP A 3 22.55 -2.15 19.14
N SER A 4 23.11 -3.35 19.32
CA SER A 4 23.13 -4.42 18.30
C SER A 4 22.09 -5.50 18.61
N ALA A 5 21.47 -6.06 17.56
CA ALA A 5 20.56 -7.20 17.66
C ALA A 5 20.79 -8.19 16.50
N ILE A 6 20.52 -9.47 16.74
CA ILE A 6 20.55 -10.54 15.71
C ILE A 6 19.12 -10.81 15.25
N VAL A 7 18.88 -10.81 13.93
CA VAL A 7 17.60 -11.14 13.31
C VAL A 7 17.78 -12.30 12.33
N THR A 8 16.97 -13.35 12.48
CA THR A 8 16.92 -14.47 11.54
C THR A 8 15.61 -14.43 10.77
N LEU A 9 15.67 -14.42 9.44
CA LEU A 9 14.51 -14.49 8.57
C LEU A 9 14.44 -15.88 7.95
N THR A 10 13.37 -16.61 8.23
CA THR A 10 13.07 -17.90 7.57
C THR A 10 12.13 -17.65 6.41
N GLN A 11 12.51 -18.09 5.22
CA GLN A 11 11.67 -17.97 4.04
C GLN A 11 10.38 -18.79 4.22
N ARG A 12 9.25 -18.17 3.90
CA ARG A 12 7.95 -18.85 3.90
C ARG A 12 7.81 -19.73 2.66
N THR A 13 7.10 -20.84 2.78
CA THR A 13 6.71 -21.70 1.64
C THR A 13 5.76 -20.97 0.69
N GLU A 14 4.88 -20.14 1.24
CA GLU A 14 3.92 -19.33 0.48
C GLU A 14 3.99 -17.85 0.87
N PRO A 15 3.84 -16.93 -0.11
CA PRO A 15 3.83 -15.51 0.14
C PRO A 15 2.58 -15.09 0.94
N LEU A 16 2.70 -14.03 1.73
CA LEU A 16 1.59 -13.51 2.55
C LEU A 16 0.45 -12.91 1.73
N ALA A 17 0.73 -12.53 0.49
CA ALA A 17 -0.27 -12.09 -0.48
C ALA A 17 0.23 -12.39 -1.90
N ALA A 18 -0.68 -12.81 -2.77
CA ALA A 18 -0.42 -12.88 -4.21
C ALA A 18 -0.41 -11.46 -4.78
N LEU A 19 0.71 -11.07 -5.40
CA LEU A 19 0.91 -9.76 -6.00
C LEU A 19 0.95 -9.90 -7.52
N THR A 20 0.19 -9.05 -8.21
CA THR A 20 0.16 -9.03 -9.69
C THR A 20 1.44 -8.40 -10.26
N ASP A 21 1.88 -7.28 -9.68
CA ASP A 21 3.15 -6.64 -10.00
C ASP A 21 3.85 -6.18 -8.71
N PRO A 22 4.96 -6.82 -8.32
CA PRO A 22 5.71 -6.44 -7.13
C PRO A 22 6.26 -5.01 -7.16
N ALA A 23 6.57 -4.44 -8.33
CA ALA A 23 7.16 -3.11 -8.43
C ALA A 23 6.13 -2.01 -8.10
N SER A 24 4.92 -2.11 -8.65
CA SER A 24 3.84 -1.20 -8.27
C SER A 24 3.40 -1.38 -6.81
N PHE A 25 3.42 -2.60 -6.29
CA PHE A 25 3.15 -2.84 -4.87
C PHE A 25 4.19 -2.17 -3.98
N ASP A 26 5.48 -2.29 -4.29
CA ASP A 26 6.57 -1.62 -3.56
C ASP A 26 6.41 -0.09 -3.63
N ARG A 27 6.07 0.46 -4.79
CA ARG A 27 5.78 1.90 -4.95
C ARG A 27 4.61 2.35 -4.07
N LEU A 28 3.52 1.57 -4.02
CA LEU A 28 2.36 1.85 -3.17
C LEU A 28 2.76 1.86 -1.69
N VAL A 29 3.46 0.83 -1.22
CA VAL A 29 3.89 0.73 0.18
C VAL A 29 4.81 1.89 0.52
N ARG A 30 5.86 2.15 -0.28
CA ARG A 30 6.77 3.29 -0.06
C ARG A 30 6.03 4.62 -0.03
N GLY A 31 5.13 4.85 -0.98
CA GLY A 31 4.34 6.08 -1.03
C GLY A 31 3.43 6.23 0.19
N ALA A 32 2.81 5.15 0.66
CA ALA A 32 2.00 5.15 1.88
C ALA A 32 2.80 5.49 3.15
N PHE A 33 4.10 5.18 3.18
CA PHE A 33 5.01 5.47 4.29
C PHE A 33 5.86 6.74 4.10
N ALA A 34 5.73 7.46 2.97
CA ALA A 34 6.57 8.63 2.65
C ALA A 34 6.52 9.75 3.70
N SER A 35 5.42 9.87 4.45
CA SER A 35 5.32 10.77 5.61
C SER A 35 4.73 10.06 6.82
N ARG A 36 5.60 9.69 7.77
CA ARG A 36 5.26 8.89 8.98
C ARG A 36 4.08 9.43 9.81
N ARG A 37 3.93 10.75 9.90
CA ARG A 37 2.90 11.39 10.75
C ARG A 37 1.59 11.67 10.02
N LYS A 38 1.52 11.46 8.70
CA LYS A 38 0.35 11.74 7.88
C LYS A 38 -0.55 10.50 7.77
N THR A 39 -1.84 10.74 7.58
CA THR A 39 -2.82 9.69 7.30
C THR A 39 -2.56 9.07 5.93
N LEU A 40 -3.05 7.85 5.72
CA LEU A 40 -2.96 7.14 4.45
C LEU A 40 -3.55 7.98 3.31
N TRP A 41 -4.71 8.61 3.53
CA TRP A 41 -5.31 9.53 2.56
C TRP A 41 -4.34 10.59 2.04
N ASN A 42 -3.62 11.27 2.95
CA ASN A 42 -2.72 12.34 2.58
C ASN A 42 -1.54 11.81 1.74
N ASN A 43 -1.01 10.65 2.11
CA ASN A 43 0.10 10.03 1.37
C ASN A 43 -0.35 9.53 -0.01
N LEU A 44 -1.53 8.93 -0.13
CA LEU A 44 -2.08 8.47 -1.41
C LEU A 44 -2.43 9.61 -2.36
N VAL A 45 -2.97 10.73 -1.85
CA VAL A 45 -3.26 11.92 -2.67
C VAL A 45 -1.97 12.56 -3.20
N VAL A 46 -0.87 12.50 -2.44
CA VAL A 46 0.45 12.91 -2.92
C VAL A 46 0.97 11.94 -3.99
N LEU A 47 0.82 10.63 -3.77
CA LEU A 47 1.33 9.59 -4.67
C LEU A 47 0.62 9.56 -6.03
N PHE A 48 -0.72 9.65 -6.04
CA PHE A 48 -1.56 9.50 -7.23
C PHE A 48 -2.11 10.83 -7.76
N GLY A 49 -1.91 11.93 -7.05
CA GLY A 49 -2.34 13.27 -7.47
C GLY A 49 -3.74 13.66 -7.00
N LYS A 50 -3.96 14.97 -6.87
CA LYS A 50 -5.22 15.56 -6.35
C LYS A 50 -6.42 15.34 -7.27
N THR A 51 -6.20 15.16 -8.57
CA THR A 51 -7.24 14.88 -9.57
C THR A 51 -7.89 13.51 -9.35
N ASN A 52 -7.16 12.59 -8.73
CA ASN A 52 -7.58 11.19 -8.54
C ASN A 52 -8.27 10.93 -7.19
N LYS A 53 -8.60 11.97 -6.42
CA LYS A 53 -9.21 11.85 -5.08
C LYS A 53 -10.45 10.95 -5.04
N ALA A 54 -11.32 11.01 -6.06
CA ALA A 54 -12.52 10.19 -6.13
C ALA A 54 -12.17 8.70 -6.28
N ALA A 55 -11.26 8.37 -7.21
CA ALA A 55 -10.76 7.01 -7.42
C ALA A 55 -10.03 6.47 -6.17
N ILE A 56 -9.19 7.28 -5.52
CA ILE A 56 -8.51 6.92 -4.26
C ILE A 56 -9.53 6.61 -3.17
N ARG A 57 -10.56 7.44 -3.01
CA ARG A 57 -11.60 7.23 -2.00
C ARG A 57 -12.41 5.96 -2.26
N SER A 58 -12.75 5.70 -3.53
CA SER A 58 -13.40 4.46 -3.94
C SER A 58 -12.54 3.25 -3.60
N ALA A 59 -11.25 3.28 -3.95
CA ALA A 59 -10.32 2.19 -3.66
C ALA A 59 -10.16 1.91 -2.16
N LEU A 60 -10.05 2.95 -1.33
CA LEU A 60 -10.00 2.81 0.13
C LEU A 60 -11.28 2.17 0.69
N THR A 61 -12.44 2.57 0.15
CA THR A 61 -13.74 2.01 0.54
C THR A 61 -13.81 0.53 0.17
N THR A 62 -13.46 0.17 -1.06
CA THR A 62 -13.41 -1.22 -1.55
C THR A 62 -12.43 -2.08 -0.75
N ALA A 63 -11.30 -1.52 -0.32
CA ALA A 63 -10.32 -2.23 0.50
C ALA A 63 -10.72 -2.33 1.99
N ALA A 64 -11.83 -1.71 2.38
CA ALA A 64 -12.32 -1.57 3.75
C ALA A 64 -11.30 -0.89 4.69
N ILE A 65 -10.69 0.20 4.22
CA ILE A 65 -9.68 0.96 4.96
C ILE A 65 -10.18 2.37 5.25
N ASP A 66 -10.15 2.77 6.52
CA ASP A 66 -10.43 4.15 6.92
C ASP A 66 -9.33 5.10 6.39
N PRO A 67 -9.68 6.14 5.59
CA PRO A 67 -8.75 7.14 5.09
C PRO A 67 -7.93 7.85 6.18
N GLY A 68 -8.45 7.92 7.41
CA GLY A 68 -7.78 8.48 8.59
C GLY A 68 -6.67 7.60 9.18
N THR A 69 -6.64 6.32 8.82
CA THR A 69 -5.65 5.36 9.33
C THR A 69 -4.24 5.70 8.84
N ARG A 70 -3.22 5.49 9.69
CA ARG A 70 -1.81 5.60 9.29
C ARG A 70 -1.32 4.31 8.67
N ALA A 71 -0.42 4.40 7.70
CA ALA A 71 0.12 3.23 6.98
C ALA A 71 0.73 2.15 7.91
N GLU A 72 1.34 2.54 9.04
CA GLU A 72 1.91 1.62 10.03
C GLU A 72 0.88 0.71 10.73
N ARG A 73 -0.42 1.00 10.61
CA ARG A 73 -1.50 0.15 11.13
C ARG A 73 -2.02 -0.88 10.12
N LEU A 74 -1.59 -0.81 8.86
CA LEU A 74 -2.04 -1.73 7.81
C LEU A 74 -1.15 -2.98 7.80
N SER A 75 -1.78 -4.14 7.68
CA SER A 75 -1.11 -5.40 7.40
C SER A 75 -0.75 -5.53 5.91
N ILE A 76 0.09 -6.51 5.57
CA ILE A 76 0.42 -6.84 4.17
C ILE A 76 -0.85 -7.22 3.39
N ALA A 77 -1.80 -7.90 4.04
CA ALA A 77 -3.09 -8.25 3.43
C ALA A 77 -3.92 -7.00 3.12
N ASP A 78 -3.89 -5.96 3.98
CA ASP A 78 -4.59 -4.70 3.73
C ASP A 78 -3.99 -3.96 2.53
N PHE A 79 -2.66 -3.92 2.44
CA PHE A 79 -1.98 -3.35 1.27
C PHE A 79 -2.29 -4.14 -0.01
N ALA A 80 -2.39 -5.47 0.04
CA ALA A 80 -2.73 -6.26 -1.13
C ALA A 80 -4.16 -6.02 -1.61
N ARG A 81 -5.12 -5.86 -0.68
CA ARG A 81 -6.49 -5.45 -1.03
C ARG A 81 -6.54 -4.04 -1.61
N LEU A 82 -5.76 -3.11 -1.04
CA LEU A 82 -5.66 -1.74 -1.54
C LEU A 82 -5.04 -1.68 -2.95
N ASP A 83 -3.97 -2.43 -3.20
CA ASP A 83 -3.35 -2.53 -4.53
C ASP A 83 -4.37 -2.99 -5.58
N ARG A 84 -5.09 -4.08 -5.29
CA ARG A 84 -6.16 -4.59 -6.16
C ARG A 84 -7.26 -3.56 -6.41
N ALA A 85 -7.69 -2.84 -5.36
CA ALA A 85 -8.72 -1.82 -5.48
C ALA A 85 -8.25 -0.59 -6.28
N LEU A 86 -6.98 -0.20 -6.16
CA LEU A 86 -6.38 0.90 -6.93
C LEU A 86 -6.19 0.53 -8.40
N ARG A 87 -5.85 -0.73 -8.71
CA ARG A 87 -5.84 -1.26 -10.09
C ARG A 87 -7.22 -1.23 -10.71
N ALA A 88 -8.25 -1.68 -9.98
CA ALA A 88 -9.64 -1.63 -10.45
C ALA A 88 -10.17 -0.19 -10.66
N ALA A 89 -9.50 0.81 -10.07
CA ALA A 89 -9.78 2.22 -10.25
C ALA A 89 -8.83 2.90 -11.26
N ASP A 90 -8.09 2.13 -12.05
CA ASP A 90 -7.12 2.57 -13.08
C ASP A 90 -6.01 3.51 -12.58
N LEU A 91 -5.70 3.47 -11.28
CA LEU A 91 -4.61 4.26 -10.69
C LEU A 91 -3.25 3.56 -10.72
N ILE A 92 -3.27 2.23 -10.88
CA ILE A 92 -2.10 1.39 -11.03
C ILE A 92 -2.30 0.57 -12.30
N SER A 93 -1.30 0.53 -13.18
CA SER A 93 -1.37 -0.27 -14.41
C SER A 93 -1.72 -1.72 -14.09
N GLN A 94 -2.63 -2.30 -14.87
CA GLN A 94 -2.79 -3.75 -14.91
C GLN A 94 -1.46 -4.30 -15.43
N ALA A 95 -0.88 -5.32 -14.79
CA ALA A 95 0.27 -5.98 -15.40
C ALA A 95 -0.23 -6.60 -16.72
N HIS A 96 0.31 -6.12 -17.85
CA HIS A 96 0.17 -6.84 -19.10
C HIS A 96 1.01 -8.11 -18.98
N ALA A 97 0.33 -9.25 -19.06
CA ALA A 97 0.95 -10.57 -19.08
C ALA A 97 1.92 -10.71 -20.26
#